data_AF-A0A1L7CLJ3-F1
#
_entry.id   AF-A0A1L7CLJ3-F1
#
_cell.length_a   1.000
_cell.length_b   1.000
_cell.length_c   1.000
_cell.angle_alpha   90.00
_cell.angle_beta   90.00
_cell.angle_gamma   90.00
#
_symmetry.space_group_name_H-M   'P 1'
#
loop_
_entity.id
_entity.type
_entity.pdbx_description
1 polymer ?
#
loop_
_entity_poly.entity_id
_entity_poly.type
_entity_poly.pdbx_seq_one_letter_code
_entity_poly.pdbx_strand_id
1 'polypeptide(L)'
;MDGRGEDQKVHKDVARKSLEFQEQVTAQSRSGSRFRWLLNLAIALAVPGFFLILTQGPQWPAWSGLLILAVVYIASVVGLAYSHPKVRTSYRQAPETQVKPNMQYLIAIAIILLPGSFFILLSSRLPWALLLAVCWAIAIFWVLQTRMLDVNARS
;
A
#
# COMPACT_ATOMS: atom_id res chain seq x y z
N MET A 1 -19.33 -18.10 -53.89
CA MET A 1 -19.69 -17.55 -52.56
C MET A 1 -18.38 -17.18 -51.88
N ASP A 2 -18.14 -15.89 -51.73
CA ASP A 2 -16.82 -15.32 -51.41
C ASP A 2 -16.61 -15.29 -49.88
N GLY A 3 -16.10 -16.38 -49.32
CA GLY A 3 -15.80 -16.51 -47.88
C GLY A 3 -14.72 -15.56 -47.37
N ARG A 4 -14.01 -14.86 -48.26
CA ARG A 4 -12.92 -13.94 -47.94
C ARG A 4 -13.41 -12.68 -47.21
N GLY A 5 -14.69 -12.31 -47.37
CA GLY A 5 -15.30 -11.15 -46.70
C GLY A 5 -15.78 -11.42 -45.27
N GLU A 6 -16.07 -12.68 -44.91
CA GLU A 6 -16.45 -13.08 -43.56
C GLU A 6 -15.23 -13.16 -42.63
N ASP A 7 -14.15 -13.79 -43.09
CA ASP A 7 -12.89 -13.89 -42.35
C ASP A 7 -12.31 -12.51 -41.99
N GLN A 8 -12.43 -11.55 -42.91
CA GLN A 8 -11.94 -10.19 -42.69
C GLN A 8 -12.77 -9.41 -41.66
N LYS A 9 -14.06 -9.73 -41.52
CA LYS A 9 -14.93 -9.15 -40.48
C LYS A 9 -14.63 -9.77 -39.12
N VAL A 10 -14.51 -11.09 -39.05
CA VAL A 10 -14.14 -11.81 -37.83
C VAL A 10 -12.79 -11.32 -37.29
N HIS A 11 -11.78 -11.14 -38.14
CA HIS A 11 -10.49 -10.60 -37.72
C HIS A 11 -10.58 -9.17 -37.15
N LYS A 12 -11.39 -8.30 -37.75
CA LYS A 12 -11.58 -6.92 -37.27
C LYS A 12 -12.33 -6.89 -35.93
N ASP A 13 -13.33 -7.75 -35.76
CA ASP A 13 -14.09 -7.84 -34.52
C ASP A 13 -13.24 -8.40 -33.37
N VAL A 14 -12.41 -9.41 -33.64
CA VAL A 14 -11.45 -9.95 -32.66
C VAL A 14 -10.38 -8.91 -32.30
N ALA A 15 -9.85 -8.17 -33.28
CA ALA A 15 -8.88 -7.11 -33.04
C ALA A 15 -9.47 -5.94 -32.24
N ARG A 16 -10.70 -5.54 -32.52
CA ARG A 16 -11.39 -4.51 -31.76
C ARG A 16 -11.66 -4.96 -30.32
N LYS A 17 -12.15 -6.19 -30.15
CA LYS A 17 -12.43 -6.76 -28.84
C LYS A 17 -11.15 -6.92 -28.00
N SER A 18 -10.03 -7.30 -28.62
CA SER A 18 -8.74 -7.39 -27.93
C SER A 18 -8.20 -6.02 -27.52
N LEU A 19 -8.37 -4.98 -28.35
CA LEU A 19 -8.04 -3.59 -27.99
C LEU A 19 -8.91 -3.08 -26.83
N GLU A 20 -10.22 -3.31 -26.86
CA GLU A 20 -11.14 -2.95 -25.78
C GLU A 20 -10.80 -3.68 -24.47
N PHE A 21 -10.46 -4.97 -24.54
CA PHE A 21 -9.94 -5.71 -23.37
C PHE A 21 -8.62 -5.14 -22.86
N GLN A 22 -7.70 -4.79 -23.75
CA GLN A 22 -6.41 -4.21 -23.36
C GLN A 22 -6.60 -2.84 -22.70
N GLU A 23 -7.50 -2.01 -23.20
CA GLU A 23 -7.85 -0.73 -22.62
C GLU A 23 -8.50 -0.90 -21.24
N GLN A 24 -9.45 -1.83 -21.09
CA GLN A 24 -10.08 -2.15 -19.81
C GLN A 24 -9.06 -2.67 -18.77
N VAL A 25 -8.18 -3.58 -19.16
CA VAL A 25 -7.12 -4.11 -18.28
C VAL A 25 -6.13 -3.01 -17.89
N THR A 26 -5.75 -2.15 -18.83
CA THR A 26 -4.81 -1.05 -18.58
C THR A 26 -5.45 0.03 -17.69
N ALA A 27 -6.70 0.40 -17.93
CA ALA A 27 -7.45 1.34 -17.11
C ALA A 27 -7.66 0.81 -15.68
N GLN A 28 -7.99 -0.47 -15.54
CA GLN A 28 -8.15 -1.12 -14.24
C GLN A 28 -6.82 -1.25 -13.48
N SER A 29 -5.73 -1.58 -14.17
CA SER A 29 -4.38 -1.61 -13.60
C SER A 29 -3.92 -0.22 -13.13
N ARG A 30 -4.20 0.83 -13.92
CA ARG A 30 -3.88 2.23 -13.63
C ARG A 30 -4.69 2.79 -12.46
N SER A 31 -5.97 2.41 -12.35
CA SER A 31 -6.82 2.77 -11.22
C SER A 31 -6.33 2.10 -9.92
N GLY A 32 -6.01 0.80 -9.99
CA GLY A 32 -5.47 0.05 -8.85
C GLY A 32 -4.08 0.50 -8.41
N SER A 33 -3.21 0.98 -9.31
CA SER A 33 -1.89 1.53 -8.94
C SER A 33 -1.99 2.90 -8.26
N ARG A 34 -2.85 3.80 -8.77
CA ARG A 34 -3.11 5.11 -8.15
C ARG A 34 -3.75 4.97 -6.77
N PHE A 35 -4.74 4.09 -6.65
CA PHE A 35 -5.40 3.82 -5.38
C PHE A 35 -4.42 3.29 -4.33
N ARG A 36 -3.58 2.30 -4.68
CA ARG A 36 -2.54 1.78 -3.79
C ARG A 36 -1.52 2.85 -3.39
N TRP A 37 -1.13 3.71 -4.31
CA TRP A 37 -0.24 4.83 -4.01
C TRP A 37 -0.85 5.78 -2.98
N LEU A 38 -2.13 6.15 -3.15
CA LEU A 38 -2.87 6.99 -2.20
C LEU A 38 -3.02 6.31 -0.83
N LEU A 39 -3.28 5.01 -0.81
CA LEU A 39 -3.38 4.21 0.40
C LEU A 39 -2.05 4.19 1.17
N ASN A 40 -0.95 3.93 0.46
CA ASN A 40 0.40 3.91 1.05
C ASN A 40 0.78 5.30 1.58
N LEU A 41 0.43 6.37 0.85
CA LEU A 41 0.64 7.74 1.28
C LEU A 41 -0.14 8.05 2.56
N ALA A 42 -1.43 7.66 2.60
CA ALA A 42 -2.28 7.86 3.77
C ALA A 42 -1.72 7.15 5.01
N ILE A 43 -1.28 5.90 4.89
CA ILE A 43 -0.67 5.14 5.99
C ILE A 43 0.65 5.80 6.43
N ALA A 44 1.49 6.18 5.47
CA ALA A 44 2.79 6.79 5.73
C ALA A 44 2.68 8.13 6.48
N LEU A 45 1.61 8.90 6.25
CA LEU A 45 1.34 10.14 6.99
C LEU A 45 0.62 9.89 8.33
N ALA A 46 -0.30 8.92 8.35
CA ALA A 46 -1.09 8.62 9.54
C ALA A 46 -0.23 8.13 10.71
N VAL A 47 0.73 7.24 10.46
CA VAL A 47 1.56 6.67 11.53
C VAL A 47 2.38 7.75 12.26
N PRO A 48 3.21 8.58 11.60
CA PRO A 48 3.95 9.64 12.28
C PRO A 48 3.03 10.73 12.86
N GLY A 49 1.93 11.06 12.17
CA GLY A 49 0.94 12.02 12.66
C GLY A 49 0.29 11.60 13.98
N PHE A 50 0.01 10.30 14.15
CA PHE A 50 -0.51 9.75 15.41
C PHE A 50 0.47 9.98 16.57
N PHE A 51 1.76 9.68 16.35
CA PHE A 51 2.79 9.87 17.37
C PHE A 51 3.04 11.34 17.71
N LEU A 52 2.91 12.25 16.73
CA LEU A 52 2.97 13.69 16.99
C LEU A 52 1.84 14.15 17.91
N ILE A 53 0.60 13.69 17.68
CA ILE A 53 -0.54 14.04 18.54
C ILE A 53 -0.35 13.49 19.94
N LEU A 54 0.10 12.23 20.08
CA LEU A 54 0.34 11.63 21.40
C LEU A 54 1.41 12.39 22.19
N THR A 55 2.45 12.88 21.53
CA THR A 55 3.57 13.58 22.20
C THR A 55 3.34 15.07 22.43
N GLN A 56 2.42 15.69 21.68
CA GLN A 56 2.05 17.11 21.80
C GLN A 56 0.62 17.29 22.37
N GLY A 57 0.09 16.25 23.02
CA GLY A 57 -1.32 16.04 23.35
C GLY A 57 -2.13 17.17 24.03
N PRO A 58 -1.54 18.14 24.77
CA PRO A 58 -2.31 19.27 25.27
C PRO A 58 -2.68 20.30 24.20
N GLN A 59 -1.93 20.37 23.08
CA GLN A 59 -2.08 21.41 22.07
C GLN A 59 -3.11 21.06 20.99
N TRP A 60 -3.48 19.78 20.87
CA TRP A 60 -4.31 19.28 19.79
C TRP A 60 -5.66 18.79 20.32
N PRO A 61 -6.75 19.04 19.59
CA PRO A 61 -8.06 18.52 20.00
C PRO A 61 -8.05 17.00 20.07
N ALA A 62 -8.68 16.40 21.10
CA ALA A 62 -8.74 14.95 21.28
C ALA A 62 -9.30 14.17 20.06
N TRP A 63 -10.13 14.83 19.24
CA TRP A 63 -10.67 14.24 18.01
C TRP A 63 -9.61 14.01 16.92
N SER A 64 -8.48 14.70 16.97
CA SER A 64 -7.41 14.58 15.96
C SER A 64 -6.79 13.17 15.97
N GLY A 65 -6.59 12.58 17.16
CA GLY A 65 -6.10 11.19 17.29
C GLY A 65 -7.11 10.16 16.77
N LEU A 66 -8.41 10.38 16.99
CA LEU A 66 -9.48 9.54 16.46
C LEU A 66 -9.54 9.58 14.93
N LEU A 67 -9.34 10.75 14.32
CA LEU A 67 -9.32 10.91 12.87
C LEU A 67 -8.17 10.10 12.25
N ILE A 68 -6.98 10.13 12.86
CA ILE A 68 -5.84 9.35 12.38
C ILE A 68 -6.07 7.85 12.53
N LEU A 69 -6.63 7.40 13.65
CA LEU A 69 -7.01 6.00 13.84
C LEU A 69 -8.05 5.54 12.81
N ALA A 70 -9.04 6.38 12.49
CA ALA A 70 -10.01 6.11 11.45
C ALA A 70 -9.35 5.96 10.07
N VAL A 71 -8.38 6.83 9.73
CA VAL A 71 -7.62 6.72 8.46
C VAL A 71 -6.84 5.42 8.39
N VAL A 72 -6.12 5.02 9.46
CA VAL A 72 -5.38 3.76 9.50
C VAL A 72 -6.31 2.56 9.39
N TYR A 73 -7.45 2.59 10.10
CA TYR A 73 -8.45 1.53 10.07
C TYR A 73 -9.10 1.38 8.69
N ILE A 74 -9.53 2.48 8.08
CA ILE A 74 -10.08 2.46 6.71
C ILE A 74 -9.01 1.96 5.75
N ALA A 75 -7.77 2.42 5.88
CA ALA A 75 -6.68 1.98 5.01
C ALA A 75 -6.38 0.49 5.14
N SER A 76 -6.43 -0.07 6.35
CA SER A 76 -6.20 -1.51 6.58
C SER A 76 -7.36 -2.36 6.05
N VAL A 77 -8.61 -1.97 6.31
CA VAL A 77 -9.80 -2.67 5.80
C VAL A 77 -9.81 -2.67 4.28
N VAL A 78 -9.54 -1.52 3.67
CA VAL A 78 -9.52 -1.43 2.20
C VAL A 78 -8.30 -2.16 1.62
N GLY A 79 -7.13 -2.08 2.26
CA GLY A 79 -5.96 -2.85 1.88
C GLY A 79 -6.21 -4.36 1.88
N LEU A 80 -6.91 -4.88 2.91
CA LEU A 80 -7.32 -6.28 2.99
C LEU A 80 -8.33 -6.65 1.88
N ALA A 81 -9.34 -5.81 1.65
CA ALA A 81 -10.35 -6.03 0.61
C ALA A 81 -9.73 -6.13 -0.80
N TYR A 82 -8.69 -5.33 -1.09
CA TYR A 82 -7.97 -5.36 -2.38
C TYR A 82 -6.88 -6.44 -2.46
N SER A 83 -6.45 -7.01 -1.33
CA SER A 83 -5.40 -8.03 -1.29
C SER A 83 -5.93 -9.45 -1.50
N HIS A 84 -7.24 -9.67 -1.51
CA HIS A 84 -7.80 -10.99 -1.83
C HIS A 84 -7.58 -11.34 -3.31
N PRO A 85 -6.75 -12.35 -3.63
CA PRO A 85 -6.71 -12.87 -4.98
C PRO A 85 -8.04 -13.56 -5.29
N LYS A 86 -8.56 -13.36 -6.50
CA LYS A 86 -9.74 -14.07 -7.04
C LYS A 86 -9.56 -15.61 -7.15
N VAL A 87 -8.52 -16.18 -6.56
CA VAL A 87 -8.12 -17.58 -6.72
C VAL A 87 -8.13 -18.25 -5.35
N ARG A 88 -8.81 -19.41 -5.23
CA ARG A 88 -8.90 -20.19 -3.99
C ARG A 88 -7.50 -20.48 -3.45
N THR A 89 -7.31 -20.20 -2.16
CA THR A 89 -6.10 -20.43 -1.38
C THR A 89 -5.62 -21.89 -1.35
N SER A 90 -6.45 -22.84 -1.81
CA SER A 90 -6.16 -24.28 -1.84
C SER A 90 -5.08 -24.72 -2.85
N TYR A 91 -4.67 -23.86 -3.79
CA TYR A 91 -3.70 -24.23 -4.84
C TYR A 91 -2.24 -23.79 -4.58
N ARG A 92 -1.95 -23.13 -3.45
CA ARG A 92 -0.60 -22.59 -3.15
C ARG A 92 0.07 -23.13 -1.89
N GLN A 93 -0.33 -24.29 -1.40
CA GLN A 93 0.29 -24.87 -0.21
C GLN A 93 1.25 -26.01 -0.58
N ALA A 94 2.51 -25.66 -0.84
CA ALA A 94 3.62 -26.51 -0.46
C ALA A 94 4.02 -26.09 0.98
N PRO A 95 3.77 -26.91 2.01
CA PRO A 95 3.97 -26.53 3.42
C PRO A 95 5.43 -26.26 3.81
N GLU A 96 6.39 -26.64 2.96
CA GLU A 96 7.82 -26.69 3.31
C GLU A 96 8.62 -25.46 2.86
N THR A 97 8.07 -24.59 2.00
CA THR A 97 8.75 -23.36 1.56
C THR A 97 8.29 -22.17 2.39
N GLN A 98 8.52 -22.20 3.70
CA GLN A 98 8.41 -20.97 4.49
C GLN A 98 9.53 -20.03 4.07
N VAL A 99 9.17 -18.92 3.42
CA VAL A 99 10.13 -17.90 2.99
C VAL A 99 10.79 -17.31 4.24
N LYS A 100 12.08 -17.61 4.45
CA LYS A 100 12.85 -17.06 5.57
C LYS A 100 12.86 -15.52 5.50
N PRO A 101 12.83 -14.83 6.65
CA PRO A 101 12.88 -13.37 6.68
C PRO A 101 14.19 -12.87 6.03
N ASN A 102 14.07 -12.18 4.90
CA ASN A 102 15.19 -11.51 4.25
C ASN A 102 15.59 -10.26 5.08
N MET A 103 16.86 -9.84 5.04
CA MET A 103 17.35 -8.64 5.72
C MET A 103 16.51 -7.38 5.39
N GLN A 104 16.02 -7.27 4.15
CA GLN A 104 15.13 -6.18 3.73
C GLN A 104 13.80 -6.14 4.49
N TYR A 105 13.26 -7.30 4.87
CA TYR A 105 12.05 -7.39 5.68
C TYR A 105 12.29 -6.97 7.13
N LEU A 106 13.42 -7.37 7.70
CA LEU A 106 13.82 -6.96 9.04
C LEU A 106 14.04 -5.44 9.11
N ILE A 107 14.65 -4.86 8.07
CA ILE A 107 14.81 -3.41 7.93
C ILE A 107 13.45 -2.71 7.83
N ALA A 108 12.52 -3.24 7.03
CA ALA A 108 11.17 -2.69 6.91
C ALA A 108 10.41 -2.69 8.25
N ILE A 109 10.50 -3.79 9.01
CA ILE A 109 9.92 -3.88 10.36
C ILE A 109 10.59 -2.87 11.30
N ALA A 110 11.92 -2.77 11.26
CA ALA A 110 12.67 -1.82 12.07
C ALA A 110 12.23 -0.38 11.78
N ILE A 111 12.09 0.01 10.51
CA ILE A 111 11.65 1.36 10.12
C ILE A 111 10.24 1.68 10.65
N ILE A 112 9.33 0.71 10.71
CA ILE A 112 7.97 0.91 11.23
C ILE A 112 7.94 0.99 12.77
N LEU A 113 8.83 0.27 13.46
CA LEU A 113 8.78 0.16 14.93
C LEU A 113 9.74 1.10 15.67
N LEU A 114 10.94 1.35 15.15
CA LEU A 114 11.99 2.10 15.86
C LEU A 114 11.68 3.56 16.19
N PRO A 115 10.93 4.33 15.39
CA PRO A 115 10.87 5.77 15.63
C PRO A 115 9.94 6.21 16.77
N GLY A 116 9.05 5.33 17.27
CA GLY A 116 8.14 5.66 18.36
C GLY A 116 8.84 6.12 19.65
N SER A 117 10.06 5.62 19.92
CA SER A 117 10.86 6.00 21.09
C SER A 117 11.51 7.37 20.97
N PHE A 118 11.86 7.82 19.76
CA PHE A 118 12.50 9.12 19.52
C PHE A 118 11.50 10.29 19.69
N PHE A 119 10.22 10.07 19.37
CA PHE A 119 9.18 11.09 19.55
C PHE A 119 9.00 11.47 21.03
N ILE A 120 9.10 10.50 21.93
CA ILE A 120 8.94 10.72 23.38
C ILE A 120 10.06 11.64 23.92
N LEU A 121 11.29 11.48 23.42
CA LEU A 121 12.45 12.29 23.81
C LEU A 121 12.40 13.72 23.26
N LEU A 122 11.62 13.98 22.20
CA LEU A 122 11.53 15.27 21.52
C LEU A 122 10.26 16.07 21.84
N SER A 123 9.47 15.62 22.82
CA SER A 123 8.22 16.27 23.25
C SER A 123 8.35 17.78 23.51
N SER A 124 9.53 18.25 23.94
CA SER A 124 9.80 19.66 24.23
C SER A 124 10.22 20.53 23.02
N ARG A 125 10.47 19.94 21.84
CA ARG A 125 10.98 20.66 20.66
C ARG A 125 10.16 20.35 19.40
N LEU A 126 9.02 21.04 19.28
CA LEU A 126 8.06 20.90 18.16
C LEU A 126 8.71 20.89 16.75
N PRO A 127 9.66 21.80 16.40
CA PRO A 127 10.25 21.81 15.05
C PRO A 127 11.03 20.53 14.73
N TRP A 128 11.73 19.97 15.71
CA TRP A 128 12.51 18.76 15.53
C TRP A 128 11.63 17.51 15.49
N ALA A 129 10.55 17.49 16.29
CA ALA A 129 9.54 16.44 16.22
C ALA A 129 8.87 16.39 14.83
N LEU A 130 8.52 17.55 14.27
CA LEU A 130 7.97 17.65 12.91
C LEU A 130 8.96 17.14 11.86
N LEU A 131 10.23 17.53 11.95
CA LEU A 131 11.25 17.09 11.00
C LEU A 131 11.42 15.56 11.03
N LEU A 132 11.49 14.96 12.21
CA LEU A 132 11.54 13.51 12.35
C LEU A 132 10.28 12.82 11.80
N ALA A 133 9.10 13.42 12.00
CA ALA A 133 7.84 12.89 11.47
C ALA A 133 7.82 12.86 9.95
N VAL A 134 8.31 13.92 9.31
CA VAL A 134 8.42 13.99 7.85
C VAL A 134 9.42 12.96 7.33
N CYS A 135 10.62 12.87 7.93
CA CYS A 135 11.61 11.87 7.55
C CYS A 135 11.07 10.44 7.72
N TRP A 136 10.34 10.19 8.79
CA TRP A 136 9.74 8.88 9.04
C TRP A 136 8.60 8.55 8.08
N ALA A 137 7.74 9.53 7.75
CA ALA A 137 6.70 9.37 6.74
C ALA A 137 7.31 8.97 5.39
N ILE A 138 8.39 9.63 4.98
CA ILE A 138 9.10 9.30 3.74
C ILE A 138 9.65 7.86 3.79
N ALA A 139 10.24 7.46 4.92
CA ALA A 139 10.78 6.11 5.09
C ALA A 139 9.68 5.03 5.04
N ILE A 140 8.56 5.23 5.74
CA ILE A 140 7.40 4.32 5.70
C ILE A 140 6.85 4.24 4.27
N PHE A 141 6.68 5.39 3.61
CA PHE A 141 6.18 5.44 2.24
C PHE A 141 7.08 4.64 1.28
N TRP A 142 8.39 4.80 1.42
CA TRP A 142 9.37 4.05 0.63
C TRP A 142 9.31 2.54 0.87
N VAL A 143 9.17 2.11 2.13
CA VAL A 143 9.01 0.70 2.50
C VAL A 143 7.72 0.10 1.95
N LEU A 144 6.61 0.83 2.02
CA LEU A 144 5.31 0.38 1.48
C LEU A 144 5.33 0.28 -0.04
N GLN A 145 6.00 1.22 -0.71
CA GLN A 145 6.08 1.23 -2.17
C GLN A 145 6.98 0.13 -2.73
N THR A 146 8.07 -0.19 -2.04
CA THR A 146 9.01 -1.27 -2.44
C THR A 146 8.48 -2.67 -2.17
N ARG A 147 7.29 -2.81 -1.55
CA ARG A 147 6.69 -4.09 -1.13
C ARG A 147 7.61 -4.93 -0.26
N MET A 148 8.56 -4.31 0.45
CA MET A 148 9.48 -5.03 1.33
C MET A 148 8.77 -5.81 2.45
N LEU A 149 7.53 -5.43 2.78
CA LEU A 149 6.67 -6.13 3.75
C LEU A 149 5.81 -7.25 3.13
N ASP A 150 5.70 -7.32 1.82
CA ASP A 150 4.89 -8.34 1.13
C ASP A 150 5.65 -9.66 1.15
N VAL A 151 5.13 -10.65 1.87
CA VAL A 151 5.72 -11.99 1.97
C VAL A 151 5.51 -12.78 0.67
N ASN A 152 4.43 -12.50 -0.07
CA ASN A 152 4.08 -13.18 -1.32
C ASN A 152 4.86 -12.66 -2.53
N ALA A 153 5.41 -11.43 -2.47
CA ALA A 153 6.28 -10.90 -3.53
C ALA A 153 7.69 -11.52 -3.53
N ARG A 154 7.98 -12.44 -2.58
CA ARG A 154 9.30 -13.04 -2.36
C ARG A 154 9.42 -14.50 -2.81
N SER A 155 8.37 -15.06 -3.39
CA SER A 155 8.37 -16.41 -4.00
C SER A 155 8.69 -16.35 -5.48
#